data_AF-A0A9E3YI18-F1
#
_entry.id   AF-A0A9E3YI18-F1
#
_cell.length_a   1.000
_cell.length_b   1.000
_cell.length_c   1.000
_cell.angle_alpha   90.00
_cell.angle_beta   90.00
_cell.angle_gamma   90.00
#
_symmetry.space_group_name_H-M   'P 1'
#
loop_
_entity.id
_entity.type
_entity.pdbx_description
1 polymer ?
#
loop_
_entity_poly.entity_id
_entity_poly.type
_entity_poly.pdbx_seq_one_letter_code
_entity_poly.pdbx_strand_id
1 'polypeptide(L)'
;WITDKTEWWVNPTGTFVIGGPDGDAGLTGRKIIVDTYGGAAPHGGGAFSGKDPTKVDRSAAYAARYLAKNVVAAGLAKRCTLQISYAIGVAK
;
A
#
# COMPACT_ATOMS: atom_id res chain seq x y z
N TRP A 1 6.85 23.32 -3.72
CA TRP A 1 5.82 22.35 -4.13
C TRP A 1 4.50 23.04 -4.44
N ILE A 2 4.08 24.08 -3.70
CA ILE A 2 2.90 24.89 -4.03
C ILE A 2 3.31 26.03 -4.98
N THR A 3 2.48 26.31 -5.99
CA THR A 3 2.68 27.37 -6.98
C THR A 3 1.35 28.05 -7.29
N ASP A 4 1.39 29.15 -8.03
CA ASP A 4 0.19 29.84 -8.52
C ASP A 4 -0.67 28.98 -9.47
N LYS A 5 -0.10 27.90 -10.03
CA LYS A 5 -0.81 26.93 -10.86
C LYS A 5 -1.44 25.78 -10.05
N THR A 6 -1.27 25.76 -8.73
CA THR A 6 -1.80 24.69 -7.89
C THR A 6 -3.31 24.84 -7.74
N GLU A 7 -4.06 23.85 -8.20
CA GLU A 7 -5.51 23.81 -8.07
C GLU A 7 -5.93 23.14 -6.76
N TRP A 8 -6.95 23.71 -6.12
CA TRP A 8 -7.51 23.22 -4.87
C TRP A 8 -8.95 22.81 -5.08
N TRP A 9 -9.22 21.52 -4.91
CA TRP A 9 -10.55 20.95 -5.07
C TRP A 9 -11.05 20.50 -3.71
N VAL A 10 -11.73 21.39 -2.99
CA VAL A 10 -12.30 21.11 -1.67
C VAL A 10 -13.79 20.85 -1.81
N ASN A 11 -14.22 19.64 -1.45
CA ASN A 11 -15.60 19.17 -1.60
C ASN A 11 -16.22 19.49 -2.99
N PRO A 12 -15.56 19.10 -4.09
CA PRO A 12 -15.97 19.49 -5.43
C PRO A 12 -17.34 18.90 -5.84
N THR A 13 -17.82 17.89 -5.11
CA THR A 13 -19.13 17.25 -5.31
C THR A 13 -20.23 17.84 -4.42
N GLY A 14 -19.97 18.95 -3.72
CA GLY A 14 -20.94 19.61 -2.83
C GLY A 14 -20.87 19.14 -1.38
N THR A 15 -21.97 19.27 -0.65
CA THR A 15 -22.03 18.95 0.79
C THR A 15 -22.00 17.44 1.01
N PHE A 16 -21.06 16.96 1.84
CA PHE A 16 -20.90 15.55 2.17
C PHE A 16 -21.37 15.30 3.62
N VAL A 17 -22.65 14.98 3.79
CA VAL A 17 -23.31 14.85 5.11
C VAL A 17 -23.42 13.40 5.56
N ILE A 18 -23.88 12.52 4.67
CA ILE A 18 -24.02 11.08 4.93
C ILE A 18 -22.73 10.38 4.49
N GLY A 19 -22.13 9.55 5.36
CA GLY A 19 -20.89 8.84 5.06
C GLY A 19 -20.71 7.59 5.92
N GLY A 20 -19.54 6.98 5.84
CA GLY A 20 -19.27 5.71 6.52
C GLY A 20 -20.10 4.56 5.94
N PRO A 21 -20.42 3.52 6.74
CA PRO A 21 -21.16 2.35 6.26
C PRO A 21 -22.58 2.63 5.73
N ASP A 22 -23.17 3.76 6.11
CA ASP A 22 -24.48 4.22 5.59
C ASP A 22 -24.40 4.68 4.14
N GLY A 23 -23.22 5.16 3.69
CA GLY A 23 -22.99 5.67 2.34
C GLY A 23 -22.31 4.69 1.37
N ASP A 24 -21.52 3.72 1.87
CA ASP A 24 -20.83 2.72 1.05
C ASP A 24 -20.46 1.47 1.87
N ALA A 25 -20.65 0.29 1.29
CA ALA A 25 -20.33 -0.97 1.94
C ALA A 25 -18.81 -1.21 1.99
N GLY A 26 -18.26 -1.27 3.21
CA GLY A 26 -16.86 -1.56 3.45
C GLY A 26 -16.53 -3.05 3.45
N LEU A 27 -15.43 -3.44 2.80
CA LEU A 27 -14.87 -4.79 2.90
C LEU A 27 -13.36 -4.74 3.17
N THR A 28 -12.88 -5.66 4.01
CA THR A 28 -11.45 -5.83 4.29
C THR A 28 -10.67 -6.06 3.00
N GLY A 29 -9.52 -5.38 2.86
CA GLY A 29 -8.62 -5.58 1.70
C GLY A 29 -9.05 -4.89 0.41
N ARG A 30 -9.96 -3.91 0.46
CA ARG A 30 -10.38 -3.12 -0.73
C ARG A 30 -9.61 -1.82 -0.95
N LYS A 31 -8.51 -1.62 -0.23
CA LYS A 31 -7.66 -0.42 -0.30
C LYS A 31 -6.16 -0.75 -0.37
N ILE A 32 -5.79 -1.90 -0.92
CA ILE A 32 -4.40 -2.41 -0.92
C ILE A 32 -3.35 -1.49 -1.59
N ILE A 33 -3.74 -0.68 -2.58
CA ILE A 33 -2.83 0.31 -3.19
C ILE A 33 -2.65 1.54 -2.28
N VAL A 34 -3.68 1.90 -1.51
CA VAL A 34 -3.60 2.95 -0.48
C VAL A 34 -2.72 2.48 0.68
N ASP A 35 -2.84 1.21 1.08
CA ASP A 35 -2.03 0.62 2.15
C ASP A 35 -0.53 0.52 1.82
N THR A 36 -0.16 0.63 0.54
CA THR A 36 1.22 0.39 0.08
C THR A 36 1.89 1.64 -0.45
N TYR A 37 2.02 1.76 -1.76
CA TYR A 37 2.90 2.75 -2.40
C TYR A 37 2.16 3.73 -3.31
N GLY A 38 0.83 3.81 -3.22
CA GLY A 38 0.04 4.79 -3.97
C GLY A 38 0.21 4.70 -5.49
N GLY A 39 0.48 3.51 -6.02
CA GLY A 39 0.74 3.27 -7.45
C GLY A 39 2.20 3.46 -7.89
N ALA A 40 3.11 3.85 -6.99
CA ALA A 40 4.52 4.07 -7.33
C ALA A 40 5.33 2.78 -7.59
N ALA A 41 4.79 1.61 -7.23
CA ALA A 41 5.39 0.30 -7.44
C ALA A 41 4.32 -0.78 -7.67
N PRO A 42 4.66 -1.91 -8.33
CA PRO A 42 3.75 -3.04 -8.50
C PRO A 42 3.29 -3.63 -7.16
N HIS A 43 2.13 -4.29 -7.18
CA HIS A 43 1.53 -4.91 -6.01
C HIS A 43 1.22 -6.39 -6.27
N GLY A 44 1.53 -7.28 -5.31
CA GLY A 44 1.34 -8.73 -5.44
C GLY A 44 -0.11 -9.24 -5.28
N GLY A 45 -1.04 -8.34 -4.94
CA GLY A 45 -2.49 -8.61 -4.89
C GLY A 45 -3.04 -8.98 -3.51
N GLY A 46 -2.22 -9.49 -2.59
CA GLY A 46 -2.65 -9.88 -1.24
C GLY A 46 -2.98 -8.69 -0.33
N ALA A 47 -4.12 -8.74 0.36
CA ALA A 47 -4.46 -7.80 1.43
C ALA A 47 -3.72 -8.08 2.75
N PHE A 48 -3.57 -7.07 3.62
CA PHE A 48 -2.86 -7.20 4.91
C PHE A 48 -3.78 -7.44 6.10
N SER A 49 -4.82 -6.61 6.27
CA SER A 49 -5.69 -6.62 7.44
C SER A 49 -6.46 -7.96 7.59
N GLY A 50 -6.66 -8.40 8.84
CA GLY A 50 -7.31 -9.68 9.14
C GLY A 50 -6.42 -10.92 8.99
N LYS A 51 -5.14 -10.76 8.63
CA LYS A 51 -4.19 -11.87 8.50
C LYS A 51 -3.16 -11.85 9.63
N ASP A 52 -2.94 -13.01 10.23
CA ASP A 52 -1.88 -13.23 11.19
C ASP A 52 -0.49 -13.21 10.49
N PRO A 53 0.63 -13.04 11.24
CA PRO A 53 1.97 -12.91 10.65
C PRO A 53 2.47 -14.13 9.88
N THR A 54 1.84 -15.31 10.01
CA THR A 54 2.22 -16.49 9.22
C THR A 54 1.81 -16.40 7.75
N LYS A 55 0.91 -15.47 7.40
CA LYS A 55 0.47 -15.25 6.01
C LYS A 55 1.45 -14.34 5.28
N VAL A 56 2.15 -14.92 4.31
CA VAL A 56 3.23 -14.25 3.56
C VAL A 56 2.77 -13.00 2.81
N ASP A 57 1.50 -12.90 2.42
CA ASP A 57 0.92 -11.67 1.85
C ASP A 57 1.20 -10.43 2.73
N ARG A 58 1.23 -10.60 4.05
CA ARG A 58 1.51 -9.55 5.02
C ARG A 58 2.97 -9.53 5.43
N SER A 59 3.49 -10.64 5.95
CA SER A 59 4.83 -10.67 6.55
C SER A 59 5.94 -10.52 5.51
N ALA A 60 5.83 -11.14 4.34
CA ALA A 60 6.84 -10.99 3.30
C ALA A 60 6.79 -9.60 2.63
N ALA A 61 5.61 -9.00 2.49
CA ALA A 61 5.48 -7.62 2.02
C ALA A 61 6.17 -6.64 2.99
N TYR A 62 6.03 -6.85 4.31
CA TYR A 62 6.72 -6.05 5.33
C TYR A 62 8.24 -6.29 5.30
N ALA A 63 8.69 -7.53 5.11
CA ALA A 63 10.11 -7.85 4.94
C ALA A 63 10.69 -7.18 3.68
N ALA A 64 9.99 -7.22 2.55
CA ALA A 64 10.39 -6.55 1.32
C ALA A 64 10.51 -5.03 1.52
N ARG A 65 9.56 -4.40 2.23
CA ARG A 65 9.65 -2.99 2.61
C ARG A 65 10.88 -2.71 3.47
N TYR A 66 11.12 -3.53 4.49
CA TYR A 66 12.28 -3.39 5.38
C TYR A 66 13.59 -3.46 4.59
N LEU A 67 13.74 -4.46 3.72
CA LEU A 67 14.92 -4.63 2.89
C LEU A 67 15.12 -3.46 1.92
N ALA A 68 14.08 -3.07 1.17
CA ALA A 68 14.16 -1.97 0.21
C ALA A 68 14.51 -0.64 0.89
N LYS A 69 13.94 -0.37 2.08
CA LYS A 69 14.29 0.82 2.88
C LYS A 69 15.77 0.81 3.25
N ASN A 70 16.32 -0.33 3.68
CA ASN A 70 17.72 -0.43 4.09
C ASN A 70 18.69 -0.32 2.91
N VAL A 71 18.36 -0.88 1.74
CA VAL A 71 19.19 -0.71 0.52
C VAL A 71 19.34 0.77 0.18
N VAL A 72 18.25 1.54 0.22
CA VAL A 72 18.28 2.98 -0.05
C VAL A 72 19.01 3.73 1.07
N ALA A 73 18.74 3.41 2.33
CA ALA A 73 19.37 4.06 3.47
C ALA A 73 20.90 3.84 3.53
N ALA A 74 21.38 2.68 3.05
CA ALA A 74 22.80 2.36 2.94
C ALA A 74 23.49 3.07 1.76
N GLY A 75 22.77 3.89 0.97
CA GLY A 75 23.32 4.61 -0.17
C GLY A 75 23.59 3.73 -1.40
N LEU A 76 23.16 2.47 -1.39
CA LEU A 76 23.40 1.52 -2.48
C LEU A 76 22.54 1.81 -3.71
N ALA A 77 21.40 2.49 -3.53
CA ALA A 77 20.52 2.91 -4.62
C ALA A 77 19.69 4.15 -4.23
N LYS A 78 19.29 4.95 -5.24
CA LYS A 78 18.34 6.06 -5.04
C LYS A 78 16.89 5.59 -4.90
N ARG A 79 16.54 4.48 -5.53
CA ARG A 79 15.22 3.81 -5.47
C ARG A 79 15.47 2.30 -5.49
N CYS A 80 14.68 1.54 -4.74
CA CYS A 80 14.77 0.09 -4.70
C CYS A 80 13.35 -0.50 -4.72
N THR A 81 13.12 -1.43 -5.65
CA THR A 81 11.90 -2.24 -5.73
C THR A 81 12.33 -3.70 -5.63
N LEU A 82 11.71 -4.43 -4.71
CA LEU A 82 11.96 -5.85 -4.47
C LEU A 82 10.67 -6.62 -4.71
N GLN A 83 10.79 -7.78 -5.35
CA GLN A 83 9.69 -8.72 -5.54
C GLN A 83 10.11 -10.07 -4.95
N ILE A 84 9.22 -10.66 -4.16
CA ILE A 84 9.40 -11.97 -3.52
C ILE A 84 8.18 -12.81 -3.86
N SER A 85 8.38 -14.10 -4.12
CA SER A 85 7.32 -15.06 -4.42
C SER A 85 7.50 -16.33 -3.59
N TYR A 86 6.40 -16.94 -3.18
CA TYR A 86 6.39 -18.19 -2.43
C TYR A 86 5.57 -19.24 -3.16
N ALA A 87 6.01 -20.50 -3.05
CA ALA A 87 5.17 -21.65 -3.35
C ALA A 87 4.52 -22.15 -2.05
N ILE A 88 3.27 -22.60 -2.12
CA ILE A 88 2.54 -23.11 -0.94
C ILE A 88 3.30 -24.29 -0.31
N GLY A 89 3.52 -24.23 1.01
CA GLY A 89 4.26 -25.26 1.75
C GLY A 89 5.79 -25.20 1.61
N VAL A 90 6.34 -24.25 0.86
CA VAL A 90 7.80 -24.06 0.71
C VAL A 90 8.24 -22.84 1.52
N ALA A 91 9.18 -23.06 2.46
CA ALA A 91 9.68 -22.02 3.36
C ALA A 91 10.88 -21.21 2.82
N LYS A 92 11.37 -21.54 1.62
CA LYS A 92 12.54 -20.93 0.97
C LYS A 92 12.12 -19.82 0.02
#